data_AF-A0A075GVS0-F1
#
_entry.id   AF-A0A075GVS0-F1
#
_cell.length_a   1.000
_cell.length_b   1.000
_cell.length_c   1.000
_cell.angle_alpha   90.00
_cell.angle_beta   90.00
_cell.angle_gamma   90.00
#
_symmetry.space_group_name_H-M   'P 1'
#
loop_
_entity.id
_entity.type
_entity.pdbx_description
1 polymer ?
#
loop_
_entity_poly.entity_id
_entity_poly.type
_entity_poly.pdbx_seq_one_letter_code
_entity_poly.pdbx_strand_id
1 'polypeptide(L)'
;MSEDPLEAIILQTINGAIATIPGYLEEIKASNDTLKVKNPEEFVYGIVMGMALGMSGAILSAQEKPPTPEDQMRVRDIIYKHIPEIRERIFN
;
A
#
# COMPACT_ATOMS: atom_id res chain seq x y z
N MET A 1 12.44 -1.46 23.12
CA MET A 1 11.09 -0.91 22.92
C MET A 1 10.28 -2.03 22.31
N SER A 2 9.16 -2.42 22.91
CA SER A 2 8.24 -3.38 22.30
C SER A 2 7.60 -2.71 21.09
N GLU A 3 7.86 -3.18 19.88
CA GLU A 3 7.18 -2.72 18.67
C GLU A 3 5.66 -2.82 18.87
N ASP A 4 4.93 -1.76 18.51
CA ASP A 4 3.48 -1.74 18.57
C ASP A 4 2.94 -2.84 17.63
N PRO A 5 2.17 -3.82 18.13
CA PRO A 5 1.67 -4.92 17.31
C PRO A 5 0.87 -4.46 16.07
N LEU A 6 0.15 -3.34 16.18
CA LEU A 6 -0.59 -2.77 15.06
C LEU A 6 0.37 -2.22 14.00
N GLU A 7 1.43 -1.54 14.43
CA GLU A 7 2.46 -1.00 13.55
C GLU A 7 3.19 -2.12 12.79
N ALA A 8 3.53 -3.22 13.48
CA ALA A 8 4.14 -4.39 12.85
C ALA A 8 3.24 -5.01 11.76
N ILE A 9 1.93 -5.12 12.02
CA ILE A 9 0.96 -5.63 11.04
C ILE A 9 0.81 -4.67 9.84
N ILE A 10 0.81 -3.36 10.08
CA ILE A 10 0.74 -2.36 9.01
C ILE A 10 2.01 -2.44 8.13
N LEU A 11 3.19 -2.55 8.74
CA LEU A 11 4.45 -2.73 8.02
C LEU A 11 4.42 -4.01 7.17
N GLN A 12 3.91 -5.11 7.71
CA GLN A 12 3.72 -6.35 6.94
C GLN A 12 2.78 -6.14 5.74
N THR A 13 1.71 -5.36 5.92
CA THR A 13 0.75 -5.04 4.86
C THR A 13 1.40 -4.22 3.75
N ILE A 14 2.20 -3.20 4.11
CA ILE A 14 2.97 -2.38 3.17
C ILE A 14 3.95 -3.25 2.40
N ASN A 15 4.71 -4.11 3.08
CA ASN A 15 5.67 -5.02 2.45
C ASN A 15 4.99 -6.01 1.49
N GLY A 16 3.81 -6.53 1.87
CA GLY A 16 2.99 -7.36 1.01
C GLY A 16 2.55 -6.63 -0.26
N ALA A 17 2.11 -5.38 -0.14
CA ALA A 17 1.74 -4.55 -1.29
C ALA A 17 2.95 -4.27 -2.19
N ILE A 18 4.11 -3.92 -1.62
CA ILE A 18 5.37 -3.70 -2.36
C ILE A 18 5.78 -4.95 -3.14
N ALA A 19 5.64 -6.15 -2.56
CA ALA A 19 6.00 -7.40 -3.22
C ALA A 19 5.19 -7.68 -4.49
N THR A 20 4.01 -7.06 -4.66
CA THR A 20 3.17 -7.20 -5.86
C THR A 20 3.56 -6.28 -7.01
N ILE A 21 4.42 -5.28 -6.78
CA ILE A 21 4.82 -4.28 -7.79
C ILE A 21 5.31 -4.91 -9.11
N PRO A 22 6.23 -5.89 -9.11
CA PRO A 22 6.75 -6.43 -10.37
C PRO A 22 5.66 -7.11 -11.20
N GLY A 23 4.79 -7.88 -10.55
CA GLY A 23 3.67 -8.57 -11.21
C GLY A 23 2.68 -7.59 -11.84
N TYR A 24 2.26 -6.56 -11.09
CA TYR A 24 1.36 -5.56 -11.65
C TYR A 24 2.01 -4.75 -12.79
N LEU A 25 3.29 -4.40 -12.70
CA LEU A 25 3.98 -3.72 -13.80
C LEU A 25 4.00 -4.57 -15.07
N GLU A 26 4.25 -5.87 -14.95
CA GLU A 26 4.22 -6.80 -16.07
C GLU A 26 2.81 -6.91 -16.67
N GLU A 27 1.80 -7.16 -15.84
CA GLU A 27 0.41 -7.32 -16.27
C GLU A 27 -0.17 -6.08 -16.94
N ILE A 28 0.07 -4.89 -16.36
CA ILE A 28 -0.44 -3.62 -16.91
C ILE A 28 0.24 -3.30 -18.24
N LYS A 29 1.56 -3.55 -18.36
CA LYS A 29 2.29 -3.36 -19.62
C LYS A 29 1.83 -4.34 -20.69
N ALA A 30 1.66 -5.62 -20.34
CA ALA A 30 1.16 -6.64 -21.26
C ALA A 30 -0.29 -6.39 -21.72
N SER A 31 -1.12 -5.81 -20.85
CA SER A 31 -2.53 -5.54 -21.12
C SER A 31 -2.79 -4.13 -21.67
N ASN A 32 -1.75 -3.33 -21.92
CA ASN A 32 -1.92 -1.89 -22.18
C ASN A 32 -2.65 -1.57 -23.49
N ASP A 33 -2.65 -2.50 -24.45
CA ASP A 33 -3.45 -2.39 -25.67
C ASP A 33 -4.95 -2.29 -25.37
N THR A 34 -5.40 -2.92 -24.29
CA THR A 34 -6.79 -2.84 -23.79
C THR A 34 -6.95 -1.71 -22.79
N LEU A 35 -6.04 -1.62 -21.80
CA LEU A 35 -6.19 -0.69 -20.67
C LEU A 35 -5.93 0.77 -21.05
N LYS A 36 -5.14 1.04 -22.10
CA LYS A 36 -4.81 2.38 -22.60
C LYS A 36 -4.25 3.30 -21.50
N VAL A 37 -3.51 2.76 -20.56
CA VAL A 37 -2.89 3.49 -19.46
C VAL A 37 -1.70 4.28 -20.02
N LYS A 38 -1.72 5.60 -19.78
CA LYS A 38 -0.66 6.52 -20.26
C LYS A 38 0.65 6.37 -19.49
N ASN A 39 0.55 6.04 -18.20
CA ASN A 39 1.69 5.89 -17.31
C ASN A 39 1.45 4.64 -16.44
N PRO A 40 1.92 3.45 -16.90
CA PRO A 40 1.78 2.19 -16.17
C PRO A 40 2.36 2.27 -14.75
N GLU A 41 3.49 2.95 -14.57
CA GLU A 41 4.18 3.09 -13.29
C GLU A 41 3.31 3.87 -12.27
N GLU A 42 2.76 5.02 -12.65
CA GLU A 42 1.84 5.77 -11.78
C GLU A 42 0.51 5.02 -11.54
N PHE A 43 0.06 4.22 -12.50
CA PHE A 43 -1.11 3.37 -12.30
C PHE A 43 -0.86 2.28 -11.25
N VAL A 44 0.29 1.60 -11.33
CA VAL A 44 0.71 0.61 -10.33
C VAL A 44 0.95 1.26 -8.97
N TYR A 45 1.52 2.46 -8.92
CA TYR A 45 1.63 3.23 -7.68
C TYR A 45 0.25 3.44 -7.03
N GLY A 46 -0.76 3.82 -7.81
CA GLY A 46 -2.15 3.94 -7.33
C GLY A 46 -2.70 2.63 -6.76
N ILE A 47 -2.45 1.50 -7.43
CA ILE A 47 -2.86 0.16 -6.94
C ILE A 47 -2.21 -0.15 -5.60
N VAL A 48 -0.89 -0.01 -5.50
CA VAL A 48 -0.12 -0.36 -4.30
C VAL A 48 -0.51 0.52 -3.12
N MET A 49 -0.69 1.83 -3.34
CA MET A 49 -1.16 2.75 -2.31
C MET A 49 -2.58 2.42 -1.85
N GLY A 50 -3.49 2.10 -2.80
CA GLY A 50 -4.85 1.69 -2.48
C GLY A 50 -4.89 0.38 -1.70
N MET A 51 -4.04 -0.58 -2.05
CA MET A 51 -3.86 -1.84 -1.34
C MET A 51 -3.37 -1.62 0.09
N ALA A 52 -2.31 -0.84 0.29
CA ALA A 52 -1.77 -0.56 1.62
C ALA A 52 -2.81 0.15 2.51
N LEU A 53 -3.41 1.24 2.02
CA LEU A 53 -4.40 2.01 2.78
C LEU A 53 -5.68 1.21 3.07
N GLY A 54 -6.20 0.54 2.05
CA GLY A 54 -7.44 -0.24 2.16
C GLY A 54 -7.30 -1.44 3.08
N MET A 55 -6.23 -2.23 2.93
CA MET A 55 -6.00 -3.41 3.78
C MET A 55 -5.67 -3.01 5.22
N SER A 56 -4.81 -2.00 5.43
CA SER A 56 -4.53 -1.53 6.79
C SER A 56 -5.77 -0.92 7.45
N GLY A 57 -6.62 -0.22 6.70
CA GLY A 57 -7.92 0.26 7.20
C GLY A 57 -8.88 -0.87 7.57
N ALA A 58 -8.90 -1.96 6.80
CA ALA A 58 -9.69 -3.15 7.11
C ALA A 58 -9.20 -3.86 8.37
N ILE A 59 -7.87 -4.04 8.51
CA ILE A 59 -7.24 -4.63 9.71
C ILE A 59 -7.54 -3.80 10.95
N LEU A 60 -7.44 -2.47 10.83
CA LEU A 60 -7.76 -1.55 11.91
C LEU A 60 -9.24 -1.63 12.31
N SER A 61 -10.14 -1.78 11.33
CA SER A 61 -11.58 -1.90 11.57
C SER A 61 -12.00 -3.26 12.14
N ALA A 62 -11.17 -4.29 11.98
CA ALA A 62 -11.41 -5.64 12.49
C ALA A 62 -11.01 -5.82 13.96
N GLN A 63 -10.46 -4.79 14.61
CA GLN A 63 -10.13 -4.80 16.03
C GLN A 63 -11.40 -4.90 16.88
N GLU A 64 -11.28 -5.44 18.11
CA GLU A 64 -12.43 -5.59 19.02
C GLU A 64 -13.14 -4.26 19.33
N LYS A 65 -12.37 -3.17 19.33
CA LYS A 65 -12.87 -1.81 19.51
C LYS A 65 -12.86 -1.08 18.17
N PRO A 66 -13.93 -0.33 17.85
CA PRO A 66 -13.93 0.49 16.64
C PRO A 66 -12.79 1.50 16.72
N PRO A 67 -12.05 1.71 15.61
CA PRO A 67 -10.90 2.61 15.62
C PRO A 67 -11.31 4.07 15.75
N THR A 68 -10.47 4.83 16.43
CA THR A 68 -10.62 6.28 16.57
C THR A 68 -10.13 7.01 15.32
N PRO A 69 -10.50 8.29 15.13
CA PRO A 69 -9.89 9.13 14.10
C PRO A 69 -8.36 9.23 14.25
N GLU A 70 -7.83 9.29 15.47
CA GLU A 70 -6.38 9.29 15.70
C GLU A 70 -5.72 7.99 15.22
N ASP A 71 -6.37 6.84 15.43
CA ASP A 71 -5.85 5.55 14.95
C ASP A 71 -5.77 5.54 13.41
N GLN A 72 -6.83 6.01 12.73
CA GLN A 72 -6.83 6.12 11.27
C GLN A 72 -5.73 7.07 10.75
N MET A 73 -5.54 8.21 11.42
CA MET A 73 -4.45 9.14 11.08
C MET A 73 -3.08 8.50 11.27
N ARG A 74 -2.88 7.73 12.34
CA ARG A 74 -1.62 7.03 12.59
C ARG A 74 -1.32 6.00 11.50
N VAL A 75 -2.31 5.20 11.08
CA VAL A 75 -2.15 4.23 9.99
C VAL A 75 -1.76 4.91 8.69
N ARG A 76 -2.46 5.99 8.32
CA ARG A 76 -2.14 6.80 7.14
C ARG A 76 -0.69 7.30 7.20
N ASP A 77 -0.28 7.84 8.34
CA ASP A 77 1.04 8.45 8.49
C ASP A 77 2.17 7.41 8.41
N ILE A 78 1.96 6.20 8.94
CA ILE A 78 2.89 5.07 8.77
C ILE A 78 3.04 4.72 7.29
N ILE A 79 1.94 4.59 6.55
CA ILE A 79 1.96 4.28 5.12
C ILE A 79 2.65 5.39 4.33
N TYR A 80 2.37 6.66 4.66
CA TYR A 80 2.95 7.80 3.95
C TYR A 80 4.47 7.91 4.13
N LYS A 81 5.00 7.50 5.29
CA LYS A 81 6.45 7.41 5.50
C LYS A 81 7.14 6.43 4.54
N HIS A 82 6.42 5.45 3.99
CA HIS A 82 6.95 4.45 3.06
C HIS A 82 6.77 4.83 1.58
N ILE A 83 6.13 5.97 1.28
CA ILE A 83 5.98 6.45 -0.10
C ILE A 83 7.33 6.53 -0.84
N PRO A 84 8.43 7.03 -0.26
CA PRO A 84 9.71 7.08 -0.96
C PRO A 84 10.20 5.71 -1.43
N GLU A 85 10.11 4.69 -0.57
CA GLU A 85 10.50 3.31 -0.91
C GLU A 85 9.58 2.72 -1.98
N ILE A 86 8.26 2.89 -1.84
CA ILE A 86 7.28 2.41 -2.83
C ILE A 86 7.58 3.04 -4.19
N ARG A 87 7.88 4.34 -4.23
CA ARG A 87 8.22 5.03 -5.48
C ARG A 87 9.55 4.54 -6.03
N GLU A 88 10.57 4.38 -5.20
CA GLU A 88 11.86 3.83 -5.64
C GLU A 88 11.70 2.47 -6.31
N ARG A 89 10.89 1.58 -5.75
CA ARG A 89 10.62 0.23 -6.30
C ARG A 89 9.86 0.23 -7.63
N ILE A 90 9.15 1.31 -7.97
CA ILE A 90 8.31 1.41 -9.16
C ILE A 90 9.03 2.16 -10.29
N PHE A 91 9.78 3.20 -9.95
CA PHE A 91 10.32 4.15 -10.92
C PHE A 91 11.84 3.99 -11.20
N ASN A 92 12.56 3.15 -10.44
CA ASN A 92 13.98 2.84 -10.66
C ASN A 92 14.19 1.35 -10.96
#